data_AF-A0A9Q3BAP1-F1
#
_entry.id   AF-A0A9Q3BAP1-F1
#
_cell.length_a   1.000
_cell.length_b   1.000
_cell.length_c   1.000
_cell.angle_alpha   90.00
_cell.angle_beta   90.00
_cell.angle_gamma   90.00
#
_symmetry.space_group_name_H-M   'P 1'
#
loop_
_entity.id
_entity.type
_entity.pdbx_description
1 polymer ?
#
loop_
_entity_poly.entity_id
_entity_poly.type
_entity_poly.pdbx_seq_one_letter_code
_entity_poly.pdbx_strand_id
1 'polypeptide(L)'
;MVRRFCAYGLEFKDCDLLTHDCCTLLYELELAYKKSINASTNNTFVILEKGLNPRLPQASLRKYFVEINPTAASFKVIIDKDIKHAMRCMEDSFAYAKDKWDKSHATQELNMGYLVLVSTTNFNNIKGCKNLKDSFARPFVIKALH
;
A
#
# COMPACT_ATOMS: atom_id res chain seq x y z
N MET A 1 13.84 20.98 -17.48
CA MET A 1 12.98 19.80 -17.75
C MET A 1 11.68 20.30 -18.37
N VAL A 2 11.54 20.24 -19.70
CA VAL A 2 10.35 20.73 -20.41
C VAL A 2 9.29 19.63 -20.40
N ARG A 3 8.22 19.80 -19.63
CA ARG A 3 7.05 18.91 -19.70
C ARG A 3 6.16 19.38 -20.84
N ARG A 4 6.17 18.65 -21.95
CA ARG A 4 5.21 18.85 -23.05
C ARG A 4 3.89 18.24 -22.60
N PHE A 5 2.89 19.07 -22.34
CA PHE A 5 1.52 18.62 -22.17
C PHE A 5 0.88 18.57 -23.55
N CYS A 6 0.63 17.37 -24.07
CA CYS A 6 -0.26 17.21 -25.21
C CYS A 6 -1.68 17.45 -24.70
N ALA A 7 -2.27 18.61 -25.01
CA ALA A 7 -3.70 18.78 -24.91
C ALA A 7 -4.33 17.98 -26.06
N TYR A 8 -4.88 16.82 -25.75
CA TYR A 8 -5.82 16.17 -26.65
C TYR A 8 -7.04 17.08 -26.77
N GLY A 9 -7.59 17.24 -27.97
CA GLY A 9 -8.87 17.92 -28.15
C GLY A 9 -9.93 17.26 -27.26
N LEU A 10 -10.86 18.04 -26.72
CA LEU A 10 -11.95 17.53 -25.86
C LEU A 10 -12.87 16.54 -26.60
N GLU A 11 -12.83 16.52 -27.93
CA GLU A 11 -13.68 15.68 -28.76
C GLU A 11 -12.82 14.70 -29.58
N PHE A 12 -13.11 13.42 -29.44
CA PHE A 12 -12.55 12.34 -30.25
C PHE A 12 -13.64 11.82 -31.19
N LYS A 13 -13.33 11.72 -32.49
CA LYS A 13 -14.26 11.16 -33.49
C LYS A 13 -13.82 9.76 -33.87
N ASP A 14 -14.69 8.78 -33.64
CA ASP A 14 -14.48 7.42 -34.11
C ASP A 14 -14.63 7.31 -35.63
N CYS A 15 -14.15 6.20 -36.21
CA CYS A 15 -14.31 5.88 -37.63
C CYS A 15 -15.78 5.89 -38.09
N ASP A 16 -16.70 5.67 -37.15
CA ASP A 16 -18.16 5.67 -37.36
C ASP A 16 -18.81 7.07 -37.16
N LEU A 17 -18.00 8.14 -37.16
CA LEU A 17 -18.43 9.54 -37.04
C LEU A 17 -19.09 9.91 -35.69
N LEU A 18 -19.08 9.03 -34.68
CA LEU A 18 -19.48 9.40 -33.33
C LEU A 18 -18.42 10.29 -32.66
N THR A 19 -18.87 11.44 -32.17
CA THR A 19 -18.10 12.33 -31.30
C THR A 19 -18.21 11.88 -29.85
N HIS A 20 -17.09 11.47 -29.26
CA HIS A 20 -16.96 11.18 -27.85
C HIS A 20 -16.29 12.35 -27.14
N ASP A 21 -16.83 12.73 -25.98
CA ASP A 21 -16.11 13.60 -25.04
C ASP A 21 -14.96 12.79 -24.42
N CYS A 22 -13.73 13.28 -24.58
CA CYS A 22 -12.54 12.62 -24.05
C CYS A 22 -12.61 12.44 -22.54
N CYS A 23 -13.33 13.30 -21.82
CA CYS A 23 -13.50 13.18 -20.37
C CYS A 23 -14.35 11.97 -19.96
N THR A 24 -15.42 11.65 -20.70
CA THR A 24 -16.22 10.45 -20.45
C THR A 24 -15.49 9.18 -20.91
N LEU A 25 -14.80 9.27 -22.05
CA LEU A 25 -14.05 8.16 -22.63
C LEU A 25 -12.86 7.74 -21.74
N LEU A 26 -12.20 8.68 -21.06
CA LEU A 26 -11.13 8.37 -20.10
C LEU A 26 -11.59 7.47 -18.95
N TYR A 27 -12.77 7.73 -18.40
CA TYR A 27 -13.33 6.89 -17.33
C TYR A 27 -13.64 5.47 -17.84
N GLU A 28 -14.21 5.37 -19.04
CA GLU A 28 -14.51 4.07 -19.66
C GLU A 28 -13.25 3.28 -20.01
N LEU A 29 -12.22 3.94 -20.54
CA LEU A 29 -10.91 3.35 -20.82
C LEU A 29 -10.23 2.87 -19.54
N GLU A 30 -10.26 3.66 -18.47
CA GLU A 30 -9.68 3.27 -17.18
C GLU A 30 -10.38 2.00 -16.65
N LEU A 31 -11.71 1.94 -16.77
CA LEU A 31 -12.50 0.77 -16.38
C LEU A 31 -12.20 -0.45 -17.25
N ALA A 32 -12.06 -0.27 -18.57
CA ALA A 32 -11.72 -1.33 -19.50
C ALA A 32 -10.31 -1.87 -19.25
N TYR A 33 -9.34 -1.00 -19.04
CA TYR A 33 -7.96 -1.36 -18.72
C TYR A 33 -7.89 -2.17 -17.42
N LYS A 34 -8.57 -1.70 -16.37
CA LYS A 34 -8.67 -2.40 -15.08
C LYS A 34 -9.26 -3.81 -15.17
N LYS A 35 -10.16 -4.03 -16.13
CA LYS A 35 -10.80 -5.33 -16.40
C LYS A 35 -10.08 -6.19 -17.42
N SER A 36 -9.11 -5.64 -18.14
CA SER A 36 -8.35 -6.38 -19.13
C SER A 36 -7.51 -7.46 -18.45
N ILE A 37 -7.38 -8.60 -19.12
CA ILE A 37 -6.57 -9.72 -18.66
C ILE A 37 -5.13 -9.48 -19.13
N ASN A 38 -4.20 -9.45 -18.19
CA ASN A 38 -2.79 -9.31 -18.52
C ASN A 38 -2.25 -10.64 -19.08
N ALA A 39 -1.62 -10.58 -20.25
CA ALA A 39 -1.13 -11.75 -20.99
C ALA A 39 -0.09 -12.59 -20.22
N SER A 40 0.72 -11.98 -19.35
CA SER A 40 1.77 -12.69 -18.61
C SER A 40 1.28 -13.36 -17.33
N THR A 41 0.24 -12.81 -16.70
CA THR A 41 -0.25 -13.27 -15.40
C THR A 41 -1.63 -13.92 -15.47
N ASN A 42 -2.31 -13.85 -16.63
CA ASN A 42 -3.69 -14.29 -16.85
C ASN A 42 -4.71 -13.74 -15.84
N ASN A 43 -4.34 -12.70 -15.09
CA ASN A 43 -5.17 -12.06 -14.10
C ASN A 43 -5.53 -10.64 -14.54
N THR A 44 -6.66 -10.14 -14.03
CA THR A 44 -7.04 -8.74 -14.25
C THR A 44 -6.25 -7.81 -13.33
N PHE A 45 -5.95 -6.60 -13.79
CA PHE A 45 -5.16 -5.63 -13.03
C PHE A 45 -5.78 -5.32 -11.66
N VAL A 46 -7.11 -5.28 -11.56
CA VAL A 46 -7.81 -5.06 -10.29
C VAL A 46 -7.56 -6.17 -9.27
N ILE A 47 -7.41 -7.42 -9.71
CA ILE A 47 -7.08 -8.55 -8.82
C ILE A 47 -5.64 -8.42 -8.32
N LEU A 48 -4.71 -7.99 -9.16
CA LEU A 48 -3.31 -7.80 -8.78
C LEU A 48 -3.14 -6.64 -7.78
N GLU A 49 -3.90 -5.56 -7.93
CA GLU A 49 -3.81 -4.39 -7.04
C GLU A 49 -4.57 -4.57 -5.71
N LYS A 50 -5.79 -5.12 -5.77
CA LYS A 50 -6.74 -5.12 -4.65
C LYS A 50 -7.08 -6.52 -4.12
N GLY A 51 -6.58 -7.57 -4.76
CA GLY A 51 -6.87 -8.96 -4.40
C GLY A 51 -8.30 -9.43 -4.71
N LEU A 52 -9.19 -8.55 -5.16
CA LEU A 52 -10.61 -8.85 -5.41
C LEU A 52 -11.14 -8.04 -6.59
N ASN A 53 -11.86 -8.68 -7.51
CA ASN A 53 -12.61 -7.99 -8.55
C ASN A 53 -14.05 -7.71 -8.09
N PRO A 54 -14.48 -6.44 -7.91
CA PRO A 54 -15.78 -6.08 -7.37
C PRO A 54 -16.97 -6.43 -8.30
N ARG A 55 -16.73 -6.95 -9.51
CA ARG A 55 -17.78 -7.45 -10.42
C ARG A 55 -17.51 -8.85 -10.96
N LEU A 56 -17.08 -9.78 -10.11
CA LEU A 56 -17.33 -11.19 -10.42
C LEU A 56 -18.84 -11.45 -10.26
N PRO A 57 -19.53 -12.04 -11.26
CA PRO A 57 -20.84 -12.61 -11.01
C PRO A 57 -20.67 -13.58 -9.84
N GLN A 58 -21.50 -13.49 -8.80
CA GLN A 58 -21.42 -14.36 -7.62
C GLN A 58 -21.34 -15.86 -7.99
N ALA A 59 -21.84 -16.22 -9.18
CA ALA A 59 -21.73 -17.54 -9.80
C ALA A 59 -20.27 -18.04 -9.98
N SER A 60 -19.31 -17.17 -10.31
CA SER A 60 -17.91 -17.57 -10.51
C SER A 60 -17.22 -17.96 -9.21
N LEU A 61 -17.61 -17.32 -8.10
CA LEU A 61 -17.13 -17.67 -6.77
C LEU A 61 -17.78 -18.98 -6.30
N ARG A 62 -19.10 -19.14 -6.52
CA ARG A 62 -19.86 -20.36 -6.13
C ARG A 62 -19.39 -21.64 -6.82
N LYS A 63 -18.74 -21.57 -7.98
CA LYS A 63 -18.33 -22.75 -8.75
C LYS A 63 -17.38 -23.69 -7.98
N TYR A 64 -16.67 -23.17 -6.98
CA TYR A 64 -15.74 -23.93 -6.14
C TYR A 64 -16.20 -24.08 -4.69
N PHE A 65 -17.33 -23.47 -4.30
CA PHE A 65 -17.88 -23.66 -2.96
C PHE A 65 -18.85 -24.83 -2.99
N VAL A 66 -18.57 -25.85 -2.20
CA VAL A 66 -19.58 -26.87 -1.86
C VAL A 66 -20.70 -26.14 -1.11
N GLU A 67 -21.92 -26.10 -1.65
CA GLU A 67 -23.11 -25.61 -0.96
C GLU A 67 -23.49 -26.60 0.16
N ILE A 68 -22.63 -26.69 1.18
CA ILE A 68 -23.01 -27.25 2.47
C ILE A 68 -23.85 -26.16 3.10
N ASN A 69 -25.17 -26.34 3.21
CA ASN A 69 -25.99 -25.53 4.09
C ASN A 69 -25.66 -25.97 5.53
N PRO A 70 -24.70 -25.31 6.21
CA PRO A 70 -24.30 -25.75 7.53
C PRO A 70 -25.50 -25.54 8.46
N THR A 71 -25.84 -26.56 9.24
CA THR A 71 -26.73 -26.36 10.38
C THR A 71 -26.16 -25.26 11.28
N ALA A 72 -26.98 -24.51 12.03
CA ALA A 72 -26.52 -23.42 12.90
C ALA A 72 -25.35 -23.83 13.83
N ALA A 73 -25.29 -25.10 14.25
CA ALA A 73 -24.19 -25.67 15.01
C ALA A 73 -22.86 -25.74 14.23
N SER A 74 -22.86 -26.12 12.95
CA SER A 74 -21.64 -26.17 12.14
C SER A 74 -21.16 -24.78 11.72
N PHE A 75 -22.07 -23.81 11.54
CA PHE A 75 -21.68 -22.40 11.37
C PHE A 75 -20.90 -21.86 12.56
N LYS A 76 -21.37 -22.13 13.78
CA LYS A 76 -20.66 -21.68 15.00
C LYS A 76 -19.25 -22.25 15.06
N VAL A 77 -19.07 -23.54 14.76
CA VAL A 77 -17.74 -24.18 14.75
C VAL A 77 -16.81 -23.55 13.72
N ILE A 78 -17.32 -23.21 12.54
CA ILE A 78 -16.54 -22.52 11.49
C ILE A 78 -16.13 -21.13 11.97
N ILE A 79 -17.07 -20.34 12.50
CA ILE A 79 -16.78 -19.00 13.02
C ILE A 79 -15.76 -19.05 14.16
N ASP A 80 -15.93 -19.96 15.12
CA ASP A 80 -15.00 -20.12 16.24
C ASP A 80 -13.59 -20.51 15.76
N LYS A 81 -13.50 -21.31 14.68
CA LYS A 81 -12.22 -21.69 14.06
C LYS A 81 -11.57 -20.49 13.35
N ASP A 82 -12.36 -19.72 12.60
CA ASP A 82 -11.88 -18.54 11.88
C ASP A 82 -11.43 -17.44 12.84
N ILE A 83 -12.16 -17.22 13.94
CA ILE A 83 -11.75 -16.28 15.00
C ILE A 83 -10.43 -16.71 15.62
N LYS A 84 -10.28 -18.00 15.99
CA LYS A 84 -9.02 -18.53 16.55
C LYS A 84 -7.86 -18.36 15.57
N HIS A 85 -8.09 -18.63 14.28
CA HIS A 85 -7.08 -18.46 13.25
C HIS A 85 -6.70 -16.98 13.08
N ALA A 86 -7.68 -16.08 13.05
CA ALA A 86 -7.43 -14.64 12.95
C ALA A 86 -6.63 -14.11 14.16
N MET A 87 -6.97 -14.55 15.38
CA MET A 87 -6.21 -14.20 16.59
C MET A 87 -4.75 -14.67 16.48
N ARG A 88 -4.54 -15.91 16.03
CA ARG A 88 -3.19 -16.45 15.84
C ARG A 88 -2.39 -15.66 14.80
N CYS A 89 -3.00 -15.30 13.67
CA CYS A 89 -2.33 -14.47 12.66
C CYS A 89 -1.95 -13.08 13.21
N MET A 90 -2.78 -12.49 14.08
CA MET A 90 -2.43 -11.23 14.75
C MET A 90 -1.23 -11.41 15.67
N GLU A 91 -1.24 -12.43 16.53
CA GLU A 91 -0.13 -12.75 17.43
C GLU A 91 1.18 -13.00 16.68
N ASP A 92 1.14 -13.81 15.62
CA ASP A 92 2.29 -14.11 14.77
C ASP A 92 2.84 -12.83 14.10
N SER A 93 1.94 -11.95 13.64
CA SER A 93 2.32 -10.66 13.04
C SER A 93 3.00 -9.73 14.04
N PHE A 94 2.48 -9.64 15.27
CA PHE A 94 3.10 -8.86 16.34
C PHE A 94 4.47 -9.43 16.74
N ALA A 95 4.58 -10.75 16.89
CA ALA A 95 5.83 -11.41 17.20
C ALA A 95 6.89 -11.17 16.12
N TYR A 96 6.51 -11.29 14.84
CA TYR A 96 7.40 -11.01 13.72
C TYR A 96 7.86 -9.54 13.69
N ALA A 97 6.94 -8.60 13.92
CA ALA A 97 7.27 -7.18 13.96
C ALA A 97 8.26 -6.86 15.09
N LYS A 98 8.06 -7.45 16.28
CA LYS A 98 8.96 -7.30 17.42
C LYS A 98 10.34 -7.88 17.14
N ASP A 99 10.42 -9.11 16.67
CA ASP A 99 11.69 -9.77 16.34
C ASP A 99 12.46 -9.01 15.26
N LYS A 100 11.76 -8.49 14.24
CA LYS A 100 12.35 -7.63 13.21
C LYS A 100 12.86 -6.31 13.80
N TRP A 101 12.11 -5.71 14.73
CA TRP A 101 12.52 -4.48 15.40
C TRP A 101 13.79 -4.71 16.24
N ASP A 102 13.80 -5.76 17.06
CA ASP A 102 14.93 -6.10 17.94
C ASP A 102 16.19 -6.44 17.13
N LYS A 103 16.05 -7.11 15.98
CA LYS A 103 17.18 -7.40 15.06
C LYS A 103 17.70 -6.17 14.31
N SER A 104 16.83 -5.24 13.94
CA SER A 104 17.22 -4.06 13.15
C SER A 104 17.74 -2.90 14.02
N HIS A 105 17.27 -2.80 15.26
CA HIS A 105 17.67 -1.76 16.19
C HIS A 105 18.80 -2.27 17.08
N ALA A 106 20.03 -2.22 16.55
CA ALA A 106 21.20 -2.26 17.40
C ALA A 106 21.19 -1.00 18.27
N THR A 107 20.92 -1.16 19.57
CA THR A 107 21.05 -0.06 20.52
C THR A 107 22.52 0.32 20.56
N GLN A 108 22.87 1.49 20.03
CA GLN A 108 24.26 1.94 20.06
C GLN A 108 24.63 2.26 21.51
N GLU A 109 25.71 1.65 21.99
CA GLU A 109 26.30 2.01 23.28
C GLU A 109 26.88 3.42 23.18
N LEU A 110 26.13 4.41 23.65
CA LEU A 110 26.60 5.79 23.75
C LEU A 110 27.49 5.89 24.99
N ASN A 111 28.79 6.14 24.79
CA ASN A 111 29.72 6.45 25.87
C ASN A 111 29.98 7.95 25.97
N MET A 112 30.33 8.41 27.17
CA MET A 112 30.80 9.78 27.39
C MET A 112 32.03 10.07 26.53
N GLY A 113 32.07 11.24 25.90
CA GLY A 113 33.17 11.64 25.02
C GLY A 113 32.99 11.27 23.53
N TYR A 114 31.97 10.48 23.15
CA TYR A 114 31.68 10.26 21.73
C TYR A 114 31.12 11.49 21.04
N LEU A 115 31.50 11.64 19.76
CA LEU A 115 30.97 12.65 18.85
C LEU A 115 29.71 12.12 18.18
N VAL A 116 28.59 12.80 18.40
CA VAL A 116 27.28 12.45 17.84
C VAL A 116 26.78 13.58 16.97
N LEU A 117 26.15 13.22 15.86
CA LEU A 117 25.45 14.13 14.96
C LEU A 117 23.98 14.19 15.35
N VAL A 118 23.44 15.40 15.52
CA VAL A 118 22.05 15.59 15.93
C VAL A 118 21.20 15.89 14.70
N SER A 119 20.17 15.09 14.43
CA SER A 119 19.33 15.26 13.23
C SER A 119 18.52 16.55 13.29
N THR A 120 18.63 17.39 12.27
CA THR A 120 17.93 18.68 12.18
C THR A 120 16.43 18.55 11.81
N THR A 121 15.97 17.34 11.52
CA THR A 121 14.63 17.05 10.99
C THR A 121 13.49 17.54 11.89
N ASN A 122 13.65 17.44 13.21
CA ASN A 122 12.64 17.84 14.20
C ASN A 122 12.83 19.26 14.77
N PHE A 123 13.82 20.03 14.28
CA PHE A 123 14.06 21.37 14.79
C PHE A 123 13.15 22.40 14.13
N ASN A 124 12.09 22.79 14.83
CA ASN A 124 11.15 23.82 14.37
C ASN A 124 11.70 25.26 14.45
N ASN A 125 12.80 25.47 15.18
CA ASN A 125 13.37 26.79 15.43
C ASN A 125 14.35 27.29 14.36
N ILE A 126 14.67 26.46 13.35
CA ILE A 126 15.62 26.82 12.29
C ILE A 126 14.83 27.41 11.11
N LYS A 127 14.87 28.73 10.93
CA LYS A 127 14.26 29.42 9.78
C LYS A 127 15.02 29.10 8.48
N GLY A 128 14.30 28.85 7.38
CA GLY A 128 14.89 28.59 6.04
C GLY A 128 14.24 27.44 5.26
N CYS A 129 14.54 27.34 3.97
CA CYS A 129 14.00 26.31 3.06
C CYS A 129 14.45 24.90 3.47
N LYS A 130 13.50 23.96 3.66
CA LYS A 130 13.78 22.60 4.14
C LYS A 130 14.75 21.82 3.25
N ASN A 131 14.76 22.09 1.94
CA ASN A 131 15.55 21.35 0.96
C ASN A 131 17.03 21.75 0.91
N LEU A 132 17.40 22.89 1.50
CA LEU A 132 18.77 23.40 1.54
C LEU A 132 19.41 23.23 2.93
N LYS A 133 18.72 22.53 3.85
CA LYS A 133 19.22 22.29 5.20
C LYS A 133 19.96 20.98 5.26
N ASP A 134 21.16 21.00 5.84
CA ASP A 134 21.86 19.78 6.21
C ASP A 134 20.99 18.98 7.18
N SER A 135 20.91 17.67 6.93
CA SER A 135 20.08 16.75 7.71
C SER A 135 20.61 16.51 9.13
N PHE A 136 21.87 16.91 9.39
CA PHE A 136 22.54 16.77 10.65
C PHE A 136 23.26 18.06 11.04
N ALA A 137 23.13 18.45 12.31
CA ALA A 137 23.91 19.51 12.90
C ALA A 137 25.32 19.00 13.24
N ARG A 138 26.27 19.94 13.38
CA ARG A 138 27.69 19.70 13.66
C ARG A 138 27.92 18.62 14.74
N PRO A 139 29.10 17.98 14.76
CA PRO A 139 29.43 16.99 15.79
C PRO A 139 29.37 17.60 17.20
N PHE A 140 28.63 16.97 18.10
CA PHE A 140 28.57 17.33 19.53
C PHE A 140 29.18 16.22 20.38
N VAL A 141 29.84 16.60 21.47
CA VAL A 141 30.40 15.65 22.44
C VAL A 141 29.36 15.35 23.52
N ILE A 142 29.10 14.07 23.79
CA ILE A 142 28.26 13.64 24.91
C ILE A 142 28.98 13.96 26.22
N LYS A 143 28.44 14.90 27.00
CA LYS A 143 28.98 15.30 28.32
C LYS A 143 28.39 14.53 29.49
N ALA A 144 27.12 14.11 29.39
CA ALA A 144 26.43 13.35 30.42
C ALA A 144 25.34 12.50 29.76
N LEU A 145 25.16 11.28 30.28
CA LEU A 145 24.03 10.40 30.01
C LEU A 145 23.22 10.38 31.31
N HIS A 146 21.92 10.65 31.21
CA HIS A 146 21.02 10.70 32.36
C HIS A 146 20.45 9.31 32.67
#